data_AF-A0A1M6V9B2-F1
#
_entry.id   AF-A0A1M6V9B2-F1
#
_cell.length_a   1.000
_cell.length_b   1.000
_cell.length_c   1.000
_cell.angle_alpha   90.00
_cell.angle_beta   90.00
_cell.angle_gamma   90.00
#
_symmetry.space_group_name_H-M   'P 1'
#
loop_
_entity.id
_entity.type
_entity.pdbx_description
1 polymer ?
#
loop_
_entity_poly.entity_id
_entity_poly.type
_entity_poly.pdbx_seq_one_letter_code
_entity_poly.pdbx_strand_id
1 'polypeptide(L)'
;MKFRVLALATITAALLTGCSGVVTPKAELASHDSDHNIPAIDEMIISYKQDYINKCYMPIVKKNPPENACQAELFQMLERSYHLDYNQNHVAMASNKLLFKDIDAKIIEMSRNDPEVRNAIRAGAFTSTSEMLSYYHEKYHFDTQLEQY
;
A
#
# COMPACT_ATOMS: atom_id res chain seq x y z
N MET A 1 -61.94 33.49 16.84
CA MET A 1 -60.53 33.90 16.97
C MET A 1 -59.98 33.34 18.27
N LYS A 2 -58.99 32.43 18.23
CA LYS A 2 -58.04 32.16 19.32
C LYS A 2 -56.87 31.31 18.78
N PHE A 3 -55.75 32.01 18.67
CA PHE A 3 -54.34 31.65 18.61
C PHE A 3 -53.87 30.29 18.07
N ARG A 4 -53.04 30.43 17.03
CA ARG A 4 -52.16 29.44 16.40
C ARG A 4 -50.89 29.18 17.25
N VAL A 5 -50.22 28.08 16.88
CA VAL A 5 -48.77 27.78 16.98
C VAL A 5 -48.26 27.19 18.32
N LEU A 6 -47.96 25.90 18.28
CA LEU A 6 -46.80 25.26 18.93
C LEU A 6 -46.06 24.57 17.76
N ALA A 7 -44.92 25.02 17.23
CA ALA A 7 -43.61 25.39 17.77
C ALA A 7 -42.73 24.18 18.18
N LEU A 8 -41.59 24.11 17.48
CA LEU A 8 -40.32 23.41 17.72
C LEU A 8 -40.23 21.92 17.32
N ALA A 9 -39.58 21.58 16.19
CA ALA A 9 -38.15 21.66 15.87
C ALA A 9 -37.35 20.49 16.45
N THR A 10 -37.43 19.34 15.80
CA THR A 10 -36.45 18.26 15.90
C THR A 10 -35.54 18.31 14.67
N ILE A 11 -34.55 19.21 14.70
CA ILE A 11 -33.42 19.13 13.77
C ILE A 11 -32.57 17.97 14.29
N THR A 12 -32.71 16.81 13.67
CA THR A 12 -31.81 15.67 13.87
C THR A 12 -30.40 16.11 13.49
N ALA A 13 -29.52 16.19 14.48
CA ALA A 13 -28.09 16.29 14.28
C ALA A 13 -27.63 15.03 13.51
N ALA A 14 -27.48 15.15 12.20
CA ALA A 14 -26.65 14.23 11.43
C ALA A 14 -25.21 14.46 11.88
N LEU A 15 -24.79 13.71 12.90
CA LEU A 15 -23.38 13.54 13.22
C LEU A 15 -22.71 13.06 11.95
N LEU A 16 -21.95 13.95 11.32
CA LEU A 16 -20.92 13.58 10.35
C LEU A 16 -19.88 12.76 11.12
N THR A 17 -20.12 11.46 11.29
CA THR A 17 -19.07 10.49 11.61
C THR A 17 -18.22 10.31 10.35
N GLY A 18 -17.52 11.37 9.95
CA GLY A 18 -16.30 11.20 9.18
C GLY A 18 -15.31 10.56 10.15
N CYS A 19 -15.26 9.23 10.19
CA CYS A 19 -14.14 8.55 10.79
C CYS A 19 -12.91 8.98 9.99
N SER A 20 -12.15 9.95 10.52
CA SER A 20 -10.78 10.27 10.11
C SER A 20 -9.84 9.11 10.47
N GLY A 21 -10.23 7.90 10.06
CA GLY A 21 -9.56 6.66 10.33
C GLY A 21 -8.43 6.46 9.35
N VAL A 22 -7.32 5.91 9.85
CA VAL A 22 -6.25 5.38 9.02
C VAL A 22 -6.84 4.30 8.10
N VAL A 23 -6.72 4.49 6.80
CA VAL A 23 -7.10 3.47 5.83
C VAL A 23 -6.01 2.41 5.84
N THR A 24 -6.33 1.14 6.11
CA THR A 24 -5.30 0.11 6.04
C THR A 24 -5.16 -0.32 4.58
N PRO A 25 -3.95 -0.24 3.97
CA PRO A 25 -3.75 -0.76 2.63
C PRO A 25 -4.03 -2.25 2.58
N LYS A 26 -4.52 -2.73 1.44
CA LYS A 26 -4.82 -4.15 1.22
C LYS A 26 -3.59 -4.87 0.67
N ALA A 27 -3.39 -6.11 1.12
CA ALA A 27 -2.50 -7.08 0.52
C ALA A 27 -3.36 -8.16 -0.15
N GLU A 28 -3.88 -7.83 -1.34
CA GLU A 28 -4.76 -8.70 -2.12
C GLU A 28 -4.07 -9.11 -3.42
N LEU A 29 -4.43 -10.28 -3.96
CA LEU A 29 -3.98 -10.72 -5.29
C LEU A 29 -4.38 -9.70 -6.34
N ALA A 30 -3.41 -9.25 -7.13
CA ALA A 30 -3.69 -8.36 -8.22
C ALA A 30 -4.36 -9.11 -9.38
N SER A 31 -5.11 -8.39 -10.20
CA SER A 31 -5.61 -8.94 -11.46
C SER A 31 -4.52 -8.82 -12.52
N HIS A 32 -4.18 -9.97 -13.11
CA HIS A 32 -3.22 -10.09 -14.20
C HIS A 32 -3.95 -10.34 -15.52
N ASP A 33 -3.34 -9.92 -16.62
CA ASP A 33 -3.59 -10.50 -17.93
C ASP A 33 -3.01 -11.92 -17.98
N SER A 34 -3.50 -12.75 -18.93
CA SER A 34 -3.16 -14.18 -18.98
C SER A 34 -1.67 -14.45 -19.10
N ASP A 35 -0.95 -13.53 -19.74
CA ASP A 35 0.42 -13.76 -20.18
C ASP A 35 1.44 -13.41 -19.09
N HIS A 36 1.11 -12.52 -18.15
CA HIS A 36 2.01 -12.06 -17.08
C HIS A 36 1.69 -12.66 -15.70
N ASN A 37 0.84 -13.68 -15.64
CA ASN A 37 0.46 -14.33 -14.39
C ASN A 37 1.52 -15.35 -13.94
N ILE A 38 2.25 -15.04 -12.87
CA ILE A 38 3.24 -15.94 -12.25
C ILE A 38 2.88 -16.05 -10.75
N PRO A 39 2.02 -17.01 -10.37
CA PRO A 39 1.45 -17.10 -9.02
C PRO A 39 2.49 -17.12 -7.89
N ALA A 40 3.63 -17.77 -8.09
CA ALA A 40 4.70 -17.81 -7.11
C ALA A 40 5.26 -16.41 -6.76
N ILE A 41 5.32 -15.48 -7.74
CA ILE A 41 5.72 -14.09 -7.47
C ILE A 41 4.61 -13.35 -6.75
N ASP A 42 3.35 -13.54 -7.15
CA ASP A 42 2.19 -12.88 -6.56
C ASP A 42 2.03 -13.21 -5.07
N GLU A 43 2.10 -14.50 -4.72
CA GLU A 43 2.04 -14.98 -3.35
C GLU A 43 3.19 -14.40 -2.50
N MET A 44 4.40 -14.35 -3.07
CA MET A 44 5.56 -13.74 -2.41
C MET A 44 5.33 -12.26 -2.14
N ILE A 45 4.88 -11.49 -3.13
CA ILE A 45 4.62 -10.05 -2.97
C ILE A 45 3.56 -9.80 -1.91
N ILE A 46 2.46 -10.55 -1.91
CA ILE A 46 1.39 -10.41 -0.92
C ILE A 46 1.92 -10.70 0.48
N SER A 47 2.71 -11.77 0.63
CA SER A 47 3.32 -12.10 1.92
C SER A 47 4.21 -10.96 2.43
N TYR A 48 5.07 -10.40 1.56
CA TYR A 48 5.92 -9.26 1.92
C TYR A 48 5.10 -8.01 2.26
N LYS A 49 4.09 -7.69 1.44
CA LYS A 49 3.24 -6.51 1.64
C LYS A 49 2.44 -6.62 2.94
N GLN A 50 1.86 -7.78 3.23
CA GLN A 50 1.10 -8.02 4.46
C GLN A 50 1.98 -7.87 5.70
N ASP A 51 3.19 -8.44 5.66
CA ASP A 51 4.16 -8.31 6.75
C ASP A 51 4.60 -6.86 6.94
N TYR A 52 4.91 -6.16 5.85
CA TYR A 52 5.34 -4.77 5.87
C TYR A 52 4.23 -3.84 6.37
N ILE A 53 2.97 -4.08 5.96
CA ILE A 53 1.80 -3.32 6.44
C ILE A 53 1.74 -3.37 7.97
N ASN A 54 1.83 -4.58 8.53
CA ASN A 54 1.66 -4.80 9.96
C ASN A 54 2.86 -4.30 10.77
N LYS A 55 4.08 -4.58 10.31
CA LYS A 55 5.31 -4.33 11.08
C LYS A 55 5.84 -2.92 10.90
N CYS A 56 5.58 -2.27 9.75
CA CYS A 56 6.25 -1.03 9.36
C CYS A 56 5.25 0.09 9.05
N TYR A 57 4.32 -0.13 8.12
CA TYR A 57 3.40 0.90 7.64
C TYR A 57 2.44 1.40 8.74
N MET A 58 1.67 0.49 9.33
CA MET A 58 0.59 0.86 10.26
C MET A 58 1.10 1.56 11.53
N PRO A 59 2.20 1.13 12.17
CA PRO A 59 2.79 1.87 13.29
C PRO A 59 3.16 3.31 12.92
N ILE A 60 3.76 3.54 11.74
CA ILE A 60 4.17 4.87 11.30
C ILE A 60 2.97 5.75 10.94
N VAL A 61 1.95 5.23 10.26
CA VAL A 61 0.73 6.02 10.00
C VAL A 61 0.01 6.39 11.30
N LYS A 62 0.02 5.49 12.29
CA LYS A 62 -0.53 5.75 13.64
C LYS A 62 0.36 6.67 14.48
N LYS A 63 1.49 7.16 13.93
CA LYS A 63 2.47 8.02 14.62
C LYS A 63 3.04 7.38 15.88
N ASN A 64 3.13 6.05 15.92
CA ASN A 64 3.85 5.35 16.99
C ASN A 64 5.36 5.58 16.84
N PRO A 65 6.12 5.64 17.95
CA PRO A 65 7.57 5.67 17.89
C PRO A 65 8.13 4.44 17.13
N PRO A 66 9.21 4.58 16.34
CA PRO A 66 9.85 3.44 15.70
C PRO A 66 10.51 2.50 16.71
N GLU A 67 10.18 1.21 16.64
CA GLU A 67 10.64 0.13 17.52
C GLU A 67 11.54 -0.89 16.80
N ASN A 68 11.58 -0.84 15.47
CA ASN A 68 12.39 -1.75 14.66
C ASN A 68 13.03 -1.04 13.45
N ALA A 69 13.89 -1.76 12.73
CA ALA A 69 14.64 -1.20 11.60
C ALA A 69 13.74 -0.70 10.46
N CYS A 70 12.72 -1.46 10.04
CA CYS A 70 11.86 -1.04 8.93
C CYS A 70 11.03 0.21 9.28
N GLN A 71 10.55 0.32 10.52
CA GLN A 71 9.87 1.51 11.01
C GLN A 71 10.81 2.72 11.04
N ALA A 72 12.05 2.52 11.52
CA ALA A 72 13.04 3.58 11.59
C ALA A 72 13.43 4.08 10.20
N GLU A 73 13.64 3.19 9.24
CA GLU A 73 13.94 3.54 7.84
C GLU A 73 12.79 4.31 7.18
N LEU A 74 11.56 3.83 7.35
CA LEU A 74 10.36 4.49 6.83
C LEU A 74 10.16 5.88 7.46
N PHE A 75 10.30 5.97 8.79
CA PHE A 75 10.21 7.24 9.51
C PHE A 75 11.28 8.23 9.08
N GLN A 76 12.55 7.81 8.98
CA GLN A 76 13.63 8.68 8.53
C GLN A 76 13.43 9.18 7.10
N MET A 77 12.89 8.34 6.22
CA MET A 77 12.57 8.76 4.86
C MET A 77 11.48 9.84 4.85
N LEU A 78 10.45 9.69 5.68
CA LEU A 78 9.39 10.69 5.84
C LEU A 78 9.90 11.97 6.48
N GLU A 79 10.71 11.87 7.53
CA GLU A 79 11.27 13.00 8.24
C GLU A 79 12.16 13.86 7.33
N ARG A 80 12.97 13.24 6.47
CA ARG A 80 13.82 13.96 5.52
C ARG A 80 13.03 14.72 4.45
N SER A 81 11.89 14.17 4.04
CA SER A 81 11.08 14.75 2.94
C SER A 81 9.99 15.70 3.42
N TYR A 82 9.43 15.45 4.61
CA TYR A 82 8.22 16.09 5.12
C TYR A 82 8.32 16.49 6.60
N HIS A 83 9.48 16.32 7.24
CA HIS A 83 9.63 16.47 8.70
C HIS A 83 8.59 15.63 9.45
N LEU A 84 7.91 16.19 10.44
CA LEU A 84 6.85 15.50 11.16
C LEU A 84 5.46 15.66 10.51
N ASP A 85 5.36 16.47 9.45
CA ASP A 85 4.12 16.85 8.75
C ASP A 85 3.79 15.92 7.57
N TYR A 86 4.00 14.61 7.78
CA TYR A 86 3.58 13.61 6.80
C TYR A 86 2.16 13.13 7.08
N ASN A 87 1.39 12.94 6.01
CA ASN A 87 0.10 12.28 6.02
C ASN A 87 0.23 10.82 5.54
N GLN A 88 -0.89 10.11 5.50
CA GLN A 88 -0.91 8.71 5.09
C GLN A 88 -0.44 8.48 3.64
N ASN A 89 -0.71 9.40 2.71
CA ASN A 89 -0.26 9.29 1.32
C ASN A 89 1.27 9.34 1.25
N HIS A 90 1.90 10.24 2.01
CA HIS A 90 3.36 10.29 2.11
C HIS A 90 3.93 8.95 2.64
N VAL A 91 3.27 8.34 3.63
CA VAL A 91 3.67 7.01 4.12
C VAL A 91 3.53 5.94 3.03
N ALA A 92 2.45 5.95 2.24
CA ALA A 92 2.26 5.05 1.11
C ALA A 92 3.36 5.21 0.04
N MET A 93 3.67 6.45 -0.35
CA MET A 93 4.74 6.74 -1.31
C MET A 93 6.11 6.26 -0.82
N ALA A 94 6.47 6.57 0.43
CA ALA A 94 7.73 6.12 1.02
C ALA A 94 7.78 4.58 1.17
N SER A 95 6.65 3.97 1.52
CA SER A 95 6.52 2.52 1.65
C SER A 95 6.67 1.80 0.32
N ASN A 96 6.12 2.34 -0.78
CA ASN A 96 6.36 1.80 -2.12
C ASN A 96 7.86 1.70 -2.39
N LYS A 97 8.62 2.77 -2.14
CA LYS A 97 10.07 2.78 -2.39
C LYS A 97 10.84 1.77 -1.54
N LEU A 98 10.50 1.63 -0.26
CA LEU A 98 11.21 0.70 0.64
C LEU A 98 10.80 -0.75 0.40
N LEU A 99 9.50 -1.04 0.30
CA LEU A 99 8.98 -2.39 0.08
C LEU A 99 9.50 -2.98 -1.24
N PHE A 100 9.43 -2.20 -2.32
CA PHE A 100 9.82 -2.72 -3.63
C PHE A 100 11.32 -2.95 -3.77
N LYS A 101 12.17 -2.29 -2.98
CA LYS A 101 13.60 -2.63 -2.93
C LYS A 101 13.85 -4.09 -2.54
N ASP A 102 13.11 -4.58 -1.54
CA ASP A 102 13.26 -5.96 -1.05
C ASP A 102 12.54 -6.96 -1.97
N ILE A 103 11.36 -6.59 -2.48
CA ILE A 103 10.63 -7.39 -3.48
C ILE A 103 11.46 -7.57 -4.75
N ASP A 104 12.08 -6.52 -5.28
CA ASP A 104 12.88 -6.58 -6.50
C ASP A 104 14.04 -7.55 -6.36
N ALA A 105 14.76 -7.48 -5.24
CA ALA A 105 15.82 -8.42 -4.93
C ALA A 105 15.30 -9.86 -4.89
N LYS A 106 14.12 -10.09 -4.30
CA LYS A 106 13.52 -11.42 -4.21
C LYS A 106 13.00 -11.94 -5.55
N ILE A 107 12.35 -11.11 -6.37
CA ILE A 107 11.93 -11.48 -7.73
C ILE A 107 13.15 -11.86 -8.57
N ILE A 108 14.24 -11.08 -8.50
CA ILE A 108 15.48 -11.40 -9.22
C ILE A 108 16.05 -12.75 -8.74
N GLU A 109 16.06 -13.01 -7.44
CA GLU A 109 16.49 -14.30 -6.88
C GLU A 109 15.62 -15.45 -7.41
N MET A 110 14.29 -15.32 -7.34
CA MET A 110 13.34 -16.33 -7.81
C MET A 110 13.47 -16.57 -9.31
N SER A 111 13.65 -15.52 -10.11
CA SER A 111 13.87 -15.63 -11.56
C SER A 111 15.11 -16.45 -11.94
N ARG A 112 16.03 -16.67 -11.00
CA ARG A 112 17.27 -17.45 -11.19
C ARG A 112 17.21 -18.84 -10.58
N ASN A 113 16.50 -18.98 -9.47
CA ASN A 113 16.57 -20.17 -8.62
C ASN A 113 15.26 -20.98 -8.61
N ASP A 114 14.11 -20.33 -8.78
CA ASP A 114 12.81 -20.97 -8.75
C ASP A 114 12.47 -21.56 -10.12
N PRO A 115 12.28 -22.89 -10.25
CA PRO A 115 11.97 -23.52 -11.53
C PRO A 115 10.66 -23.04 -12.16
N GLU A 116 9.63 -22.76 -11.36
CA GLU A 116 8.32 -22.33 -11.84
C GLU A 116 8.42 -20.94 -12.46
N VAL A 117 8.99 -19.99 -11.71
CA VAL A 117 9.20 -18.61 -12.18
C VAL A 117 10.09 -18.59 -13.43
N ARG A 118 11.18 -19.36 -13.43
CA ARG A 118 12.07 -19.47 -14.59
C ARG A 118 11.36 -19.99 -15.84
N ASN A 119 10.51 -21.00 -15.68
CA ASN A 119 9.79 -21.59 -16.79
C ASN A 119 8.75 -20.63 -17.36
N ALA A 120 8.03 -19.89 -16.51
CA ALA A 120 7.10 -18.85 -16.94
C ALA A 120 7.81 -17.74 -17.73
N ILE A 121 8.96 -17.24 -17.23
CA ILE A 121 9.75 -16.23 -17.94
C ILE A 121 10.24 -16.77 -19.30
N ARG A 122 10.73 -18.02 -19.35
CA ARG A 122 11.16 -18.66 -20.61
C ARG A 122 10.02 -18.87 -21.60
N ALA A 123 8.80 -19.08 -21.11
CA ALA A 123 7.59 -19.20 -21.94
C ALA A 123 7.14 -17.84 -22.52
N GLY A 124 7.80 -16.75 -22.15
CA GLY A 124 7.53 -15.42 -22.69
C GLY A 124 6.65 -14.56 -21.78
N ALA A 125 6.47 -14.92 -20.51
CA ALA A 125 5.68 -14.13 -19.57
C ALA A 125 6.20 -12.69 -19.42
N PHE A 126 7.51 -12.48 -19.59
CA PHE A 126 8.12 -11.15 -19.65
C PHE A 126 9.28 -11.15 -20.63
N THR A 127 9.47 -10.04 -21.33
CA THR A 127 10.58 -9.85 -22.29
C THR A 127 11.87 -9.41 -21.61
N SER A 128 11.79 -8.77 -20.43
CA SER A 128 12.95 -8.35 -19.65
C SER A 128 12.70 -8.32 -18.15
N THR A 129 13.77 -8.39 -17.35
CA THR A 129 13.67 -8.19 -15.89
C THR A 129 13.12 -6.81 -15.55
N SER A 130 13.50 -5.75 -16.29
CA SER A 130 13.03 -4.39 -16.01
C SER A 130 11.53 -4.25 -16.23
N GLU A 131 11.00 -4.86 -17.28
CA GLU A 131 9.56 -4.90 -17.56
C GLU A 131 8.83 -5.63 -16.44
N MET A 132 9.30 -6.83 -16.06
CA MET A 132 8.72 -7.61 -14.97
C MET A 132 8.64 -6.83 -13.66
N LEU A 133 9.73 -6.20 -13.23
CA LEU A 133 9.73 -5.42 -12.00
C LEU A 133 8.75 -4.24 -12.09
N SER A 134 8.77 -3.50 -13.20
CA SER A 134 7.86 -2.35 -13.40
C SER A 134 6.39 -2.79 -13.37
N TYR A 135 6.08 -3.92 -14.01
CA TYR A 135 4.73 -4.50 -14.03
C TYR A 135 4.26 -4.83 -12.61
N TYR A 136 5.08 -5.52 -11.80
CA TYR A 136 4.71 -5.85 -10.43
C TYR A 136 4.64 -4.63 -9.51
N HIS A 137 5.46 -3.58 -9.74
CA HIS A 137 5.34 -2.31 -9.01
C HIS A 137 3.96 -1.69 -9.24
N GLU A 138 3.54 -1.59 -10.51
CA GLU A 138 2.25 -1.03 -10.87
C GLU A 138 1.09 -1.83 -10.25
N LYS A 139 1.15 -3.16 -10.29
CA LYS A 139 0.09 -4.03 -9.78
C LYS A 139 -0.05 -4.02 -8.25
N TYR A 140 1.06 -3.87 -7.53
CA TYR A 140 1.08 -4.08 -6.08
C TYR A 140 1.41 -2.84 -5.26
N HIS A 141 1.52 -1.66 -5.86
CA HIS A 141 1.77 -0.44 -5.10
C HIS A 141 0.70 -0.19 -4.01
N PHE A 142 1.12 0.54 -2.98
CA PHE A 142 0.21 1.14 -2.02
C PHE A 142 -0.58 2.24 -2.71
N ASP A 143 -1.90 2.13 -2.71
CA ASP A 143 -2.79 3.16 -3.22
C ASP A 143 -2.53 4.47 -2.48
N THR A 144 -2.15 5.50 -3.24
CA THR A 144 -2.12 6.88 -2.76
C THR A 144 -3.41 7.53 -3.23
N GLN A 145 -4.18 8.14 -2.32
CA GLN A 145 -5.25 9.03 -2.77
C GLN A 145 -4.56 10.23 -3.41
N LEU A 146 -4.49 10.25 -4.75
CA LEU A 146 -4.02 11.41 -5.51
C LEU A 146 -4.68 12.63 -4.92
N GLU A 147 -3.87 13.56 -4.41
CA GLU A 147 -4.32 14.76 -3.73
C GLU A 147 -5.35 15.46 -4.62
N GLN A 148 -6.63 15.33 -4.28
CA GLN A 148 -7.65 16.24 -4.79
C GLN A 148 -7.46 17.54 -4.02
N TYR A 149 -6.49 18.34 -4.45
CA TYR A 149 -6.46 19.78 -4.19
C TYR A 149 -7.33 20.50 -5.21
#